data_AF-A0AAV4H7S1-F1
#
_entry.id   AF-A0AAV4H7S1-F1
#
_cell.length_a   1.000
_cell.length_b   1.000
_cell.length_c   1.000
_cell.angle_alpha   90.00
_cell.angle_beta   90.00
_cell.angle_gamma   90.00
#
_symmetry.space_group_name_H-M   'P 1'
#
loop_
_entity.id
_entity.type
_entity.pdbx_description
1 polymer ?
#
loop_
_entity_poly.entity_id
_entity_poly.type
_entity_poly.pdbx_seq_one_letter_code
_entity_poly.pdbx_strand_id
1 'polypeptide(L)'
;MSYIVYYRKHEDDKDDGQWEVVKTEETFHNVVVGADNYYLPYDVQVQANNEKGVGPNSSIALVYSAEILPTQQPTFVAANAVNGTAGIVEWIGVPNTREAAHGQIGGYQINYWQGINTLCEDTFESEAQSINIYGDATEGLLIGMEPGE
;
A
#
# COMPACT_ATOMS: atom_id res chain seq x y z
N MET A 1 -21.84 -10.99 -24.76
CA MET A 1 -22.02 -9.62 -24.23
C MET A 1 -20.66 -9.16 -23.76
N SER A 2 -20.29 -7.92 -24.02
CA SER A 2 -18.92 -7.42 -23.76
C SER A 2 -18.98 -6.01 -23.20
N TYR A 3 -17.88 -5.54 -22.65
CA TYR A 3 -17.67 -4.19 -22.17
C TYR A 3 -16.53 -3.53 -22.94
N ILE A 4 -16.63 -2.21 -23.11
CA ILE A 4 -15.56 -1.38 -23.62
C ILE A 4 -15.13 -0.48 -22.46
N VAL A 5 -13.87 -0.62 -22.05
CA VAL A 5 -13.26 0.14 -20.97
C VAL A 5 -12.39 1.21 -21.59
N TYR A 6 -12.63 2.45 -21.19
CA TYR A 6 -11.82 3.60 -21.55
C TYR A 6 -11.06 4.05 -20.31
N TYR A 7 -9.76 4.27 -20.45
CA TYR A 7 -8.95 4.83 -19.38
C TYR A 7 -7.91 5.81 -19.91
N ARG A 8 -7.49 6.76 -19.09
CA ARG A 8 -6.36 7.67 -19.35
C ARG A 8 -5.75 8.12 -18.04
N LYS A 9 -4.48 8.50 -18.06
CA LYS A 9 -3.85 9.14 -16.91
C LYS A 9 -4.63 10.41 -16.57
N HIS A 10 -4.94 10.61 -15.29
CA HIS A 10 -5.63 11.82 -14.85
C HIS A 10 -4.66 13.00 -14.88
N GLU A 11 -5.09 14.09 -15.50
CA GLU A 11 -4.34 15.35 -15.58
C GLU A 11 -5.25 16.50 -15.10
N ASP A 12 -4.73 17.38 -14.24
CA ASP A 12 -5.48 18.51 -13.68
C ASP A 12 -5.79 19.58 -14.74
N ASP A 13 -4.98 19.62 -15.80
CA ASP A 13 -5.18 20.52 -16.92
C ASP A 13 -6.29 19.97 -17.83
N LYS A 14 -7.10 20.85 -18.41
CA LYS A 14 -8.28 20.47 -19.23
C LYS A 14 -7.93 19.84 -20.58
N ASP A 15 -6.73 19.27 -20.72
CA ASP A 15 -6.39 18.52 -21.92
C ASP A 15 -7.21 17.24 -21.94
N ASP A 16 -7.99 17.05 -23.00
CA ASP A 16 -8.73 15.82 -23.22
C ASP A 16 -7.78 14.77 -23.79
N GLY A 17 -6.79 14.40 -22.96
CA GLY A 17 -5.80 13.40 -23.27
C GLY A 17 -6.44 12.15 -23.88
N GLN A 18 -5.73 11.53 -24.82
CA GLN A 18 -6.26 10.42 -25.60
C GLN A 18 -6.66 9.25 -24.70
N TRP A 19 -7.91 8.82 -24.81
CA TRP A 19 -8.39 7.63 -24.12
C TRP A 19 -7.77 6.37 -24.73
N GLU A 20 -7.21 5.53 -23.87
CA GLU A 20 -6.88 4.16 -24.18
C GLU A 20 -8.14 3.30 -24.07
N VAL A 21 -8.29 2.31 -24.96
CA VAL A 21 -9.53 1.55 -25.12
C VAL A 21 -9.24 0.06 -25.11
N VAL A 22 -9.95 -0.66 -24.25
CA VAL A 22 -9.88 -2.12 -24.17
C VAL A 22 -11.29 -2.70 -24.24
N LYS A 23 -11.45 -3.76 -25.03
CA LYS A 23 -12.71 -4.52 -25.10
C LYS A 23 -12.53 -5.84 -24.38
N THR A 24 -13.46 -6.18 -23.50
CA THR A 24 -13.43 -7.41 -22.70
C THR A 24 -14.81 -8.06 -22.63
N GLU A 25 -14.88 -9.37 -22.51
CA GLU A 25 -16.12 -10.11 -22.21
C GLU A 25 -16.25 -10.42 -20.71
N GLU A 26 -15.23 -10.10 -19.93
CA GLU A 26 -15.15 -10.37 -18.50
C GLU A 26 -15.89 -9.30 -17.68
N THR A 27 -16.37 -9.69 -16.50
CA THR A 27 -16.98 -8.76 -15.53
C THR A 27 -15.96 -8.02 -14.68
N PHE A 28 -14.69 -8.45 -14.73
CA PHE A 28 -13.54 -7.83 -14.08
C PHE A 28 -12.37 -7.87 -15.05
N HIS A 29 -11.61 -6.78 -15.16
CA HIS A 29 -10.47 -6.70 -16.07
C HIS A 29 -9.36 -5.84 -15.46
N ASN A 30 -8.12 -6.27 -15.62
CA ASN A 30 -6.93 -5.53 -15.18
C ASN A 30 -6.09 -5.09 -16.37
N VAL A 31 -5.52 -3.89 -16.28
CA VAL A 31 -4.64 -3.32 -17.29
C VAL A 31 -3.32 -2.94 -16.66
N VAL A 32 -2.21 -3.24 -17.34
CA VAL A 32 -0.87 -2.81 -16.92
C VAL A 32 -0.58 -1.47 -17.57
N VAL A 33 -0.49 -0.42 -16.74
CA VAL A 33 -0.27 0.96 -17.20
C VAL A 33 1.21 1.36 -17.27
N GLY A 34 2.13 0.40 -17.12
CA GLY A 34 3.58 0.62 -17.13
C GLY A 34 4.20 0.61 -15.72
N ALA A 35 5.47 0.20 -15.62
CA ALA A 35 6.16 -0.03 -14.35
C ALA A 35 6.32 1.25 -13.50
N ASP A 36 6.55 2.38 -14.14
CA ASP A 36 6.76 3.67 -13.47
C ASP A 36 5.46 4.40 -13.13
N ASN A 37 4.30 3.81 -13.45
CA ASN A 37 2.98 4.44 -13.25
C ASN A 37 2.26 3.88 -12.02
N TYR A 38 3.01 3.57 -10.96
CA TYR A 38 2.46 3.17 -9.65
C TYR A 38 1.84 4.35 -8.91
N TYR A 39 0.77 4.07 -8.15
CA TYR A 39 0.00 5.02 -7.35
C TYR A 39 -0.24 6.36 -8.05
N LEU A 40 -0.74 6.31 -9.28
CA LEU A 40 -1.13 7.47 -10.06
C LEU A 40 -2.64 7.45 -10.32
N PRO A 41 -3.30 8.61 -10.34
CA PRO A 41 -4.71 8.71 -10.66
C PRO A 41 -4.98 8.50 -12.17
N TYR A 42 -6.07 7.82 -12.48
CA TYR A 42 -6.59 7.54 -13.81
C TYR A 42 -8.08 7.84 -13.88
N ASP A 43 -8.50 8.46 -14.97
CA ASP A 43 -9.89 8.57 -15.35
C ASP A 43 -10.33 7.26 -16.01
N VAL A 44 -11.47 6.69 -15.60
CA VAL A 44 -12.02 5.46 -16.18
C VAL A 44 -13.52 5.60 -16.46
N GLN A 45 -13.96 5.12 -17.62
CA GLN A 45 -15.39 4.97 -17.95
C GLN A 45 -15.63 3.68 -18.71
N VAL A 46 -16.85 3.15 -18.65
CA VAL A 46 -17.21 1.85 -19.25
C VAL A 46 -18.47 1.97 -20.08
N GLN A 47 -18.52 1.25 -21.20
CA GLN A 47 -19.71 1.05 -22.03
C GLN A 47 -20.09 -0.43 -22.11
N ALA A 48 -21.38 -0.72 -22.07
CA ALA A 48 -21.90 -2.04 -22.42
C ALA A 48 -21.97 -2.19 -23.95
N ASN A 49 -21.55 -3.34 -24.47
CA ASN A 49 -21.63 -3.69 -25.89
C ASN A 49 -22.33 -5.04 -26.08
N ASN A 50 -23.42 -5.03 -26.85
CA ASN A 50 -24.20 -6.22 -27.20
C ASN A 50 -24.47 -6.29 -28.71
N GLU A 51 -25.23 -7.28 -29.18
CA GLU A 51 -25.53 -7.48 -30.60
C GLU A 51 -26.32 -6.32 -31.24
N LYS A 52 -27.01 -5.50 -30.44
CA LYS A 52 -27.73 -4.31 -30.90
C LYS A 52 -26.85 -3.07 -31.00
N GLY A 53 -25.63 -3.13 -30.45
CA GLY A 53 -24.66 -2.05 -30.47
C GLY A 53 -24.12 -1.67 -29.09
N VAL A 54 -23.57 -0.46 -29.04
CA VAL A 54 -22.88 0.09 -27.87
C VAL A 54 -23.83 1.01 -27.09
N GLY A 55 -23.87 0.85 -25.77
CA GLY A 55 -24.61 1.70 -24.86
C GLY A 55 -23.92 3.03 -24.56
N PRO A 56 -24.54 3.92 -23.76
CA PRO A 56 -23.91 5.17 -23.34
C PRO A 56 -22.70 4.92 -22.43
N ASN A 57 -21.80 5.91 -22.35
CA ASN A 57 -20.73 5.93 -21.35
C ASN A 57 -21.32 6.00 -19.94
N SER A 58 -20.65 5.33 -18.99
CA SER A 58 -20.81 5.61 -17.57
C SER A 58 -20.30 7.02 -17.24
N SER A 59 -20.54 7.46 -16.00
CA SER A 59 -19.76 8.56 -15.43
C SER A 59 -18.28 8.19 -15.39
N ILE A 60 -17.42 9.20 -15.51
CA ILE A 60 -15.97 9.06 -15.28
C ILE A 60 -15.75 8.81 -13.79
N ALA A 61 -15.01 7.76 -13.47
CA ALA A 61 -14.52 7.46 -12.13
C ALA A 61 -13.02 7.75 -12.06
N LEU A 62 -12.58 8.39 -10.97
CA LEU A 62 -11.17 8.56 -10.64
C LEU A 62 -10.70 7.33 -9.85
N VAL A 63 -9.69 6.62 -10.36
CA VAL A 63 -9.12 5.43 -9.73
C VAL A 63 -7.61 5.56 -9.65
N TYR A 64 -6.98 4.90 -8.68
CA TYR A 64 -5.52 4.85 -8.57
C TYR A 64 -5.01 3.54 -9.16
N SER A 65 -3.88 3.60 -9.85
CA SER A 65 -3.12 2.42 -10.24
C SER A 65 -2.53 1.71 -9.02
N ALA A 66 -2.07 0.48 -9.22
CA ALA A 66 -1.54 -0.34 -8.14
C ALA A 66 -0.41 0.35 -7.37
N GLU A 67 -0.42 0.16 -6.06
CA GLU A 67 0.68 0.50 -5.16
C GLU A 67 1.79 -0.55 -5.29
N ILE A 68 3.03 -0.15 -5.00
CA ILE A 68 4.17 -1.07 -4.93
C ILE A 68 4.89 -0.91 -3.59
N LEU A 69 5.91 -1.74 -3.35
CA LEU A 69 6.62 -1.75 -2.06
C LEU A 69 7.24 -0.37 -1.75
N PRO A 70 7.15 0.10 -0.49
CA PRO A 70 7.87 1.28 -0.03
C PRO A 70 9.38 1.14 -0.28
N THR A 71 10.04 2.26 -0.59
CA THR A 71 11.49 2.29 -0.84
C THR A 71 12.30 2.67 0.39
N GLN A 72 11.64 3.26 1.39
CA GLN A 72 12.25 3.70 2.64
C GLN A 72 11.73 2.89 3.81
N GLN A 73 12.59 2.74 4.82
CA GLN A 73 12.28 2.08 6.08
C GLN A 73 11.98 3.12 7.17
N PRO A 74 11.25 2.74 8.24
CA PRO A 74 11.17 3.55 9.45
C PRO A 74 12.56 3.86 9.98
N THR A 75 12.75 5.07 10.51
CA THR A 75 14.04 5.52 11.08
C THR A 75 13.89 5.86 12.55
N PHE A 76 15.01 5.98 13.27
CA PHE A 76 15.03 6.30 14.70
C PHE A 76 14.15 5.37 15.55
N VAL A 77 14.21 4.07 15.26
CA VAL A 77 13.51 3.06 16.04
C VAL A 77 14.12 2.99 17.44
N ALA A 78 13.33 3.29 18.46
CA ALA A 78 13.74 3.26 19.87
C ALA A 78 12.71 2.47 20.69
N ALA A 79 13.19 1.67 21.63
CA ALA A 79 12.33 0.92 22.55
C ALA A 79 12.57 1.38 23.99
N ASN A 80 11.49 1.76 24.68
CA ASN A 80 11.50 2.23 26.06
C ASN A 80 10.67 1.28 26.94
N ALA A 81 11.28 0.72 27.98
CA ALA A 81 10.56 -0.12 28.93
C ALA A 81 9.57 0.70 29.76
N VAL A 82 8.32 0.25 29.83
CA VAL A 82 7.30 0.83 30.70
C VAL A 82 7.30 0.09 32.05
N ASN A 83 7.38 -1.23 32.01
CA ASN A 83 7.54 -2.10 33.18
C ASN A 83 8.16 -3.46 32.75
N GLY A 84 8.21 -4.43 33.66
CA GLY A 84 8.80 -5.75 33.39
C GLY A 84 8.10 -6.59 32.31
N THR A 85 6.90 -6.23 31.86
CA THR A 85 6.15 -7.00 30.86
C THR A 85 5.63 -6.16 29.69
N ALA A 86 5.95 -4.86 29.67
CA ALA A 86 5.45 -3.92 28.68
C ALA A 86 6.48 -2.83 28.33
N GLY A 87 6.48 -2.39 27.08
CA GLY A 87 7.38 -1.39 26.53
C GLY A 87 6.75 -0.65 25.36
N ILE A 88 7.19 0.57 25.10
CA ILE A 88 6.76 1.37 23.97
C ILE A 88 7.89 1.40 22.95
N VAL A 89 7.58 1.12 21.69
CA VAL A 89 8.47 1.31 20.56
C VAL A 89 8.05 2.57 19.84
N GLU A 90 8.98 3.46 19.57
CA GLU A 90 8.79 4.70 18.84
C GLU A 90 9.64 4.68 17.57
N TRP A 91 9.15 5.31 16.51
CA TRP A 91 9.87 5.44 15.24
C TRP A 91 9.43 6.71 14.49
N ILE A 92 10.27 7.14 13.54
CA ILE A 92 9.89 8.09 12.51
C ILE A 92 9.35 7.29 11.31
N GLY A 93 8.09 7.54 10.99
CA GLY A 93 7.37 6.91 9.89
C GLY A 93 7.96 7.20 8.51
N VAL A 94 7.59 6.38 7.53
CA VAL A 94 7.96 6.62 6.14
C VAL A 94 7.11 7.75 5.58
N PRO A 95 7.69 8.78 4.93
CA PRO A 95 6.90 9.86 4.36
C PRO A 95 5.84 9.32 3.39
N ASN A 96 4.58 9.74 3.56
CA ASN A 96 3.46 9.44 2.67
C ASN A 96 3.57 10.24 1.35
N THR A 97 4.67 9.99 0.64
CA THR A 97 4.99 10.56 -0.66
C THR A 97 5.06 9.43 -1.67
N ARG A 98 4.79 9.74 -2.94
CA ARG A 98 4.85 8.75 -4.00
C ARG A 98 6.24 8.12 -4.09
N GLU A 99 7.30 8.88 -3.84
CA GLU A 99 8.68 8.43 -3.97
C GLU A 99 9.12 7.51 -2.82
N ALA A 100 8.62 7.74 -1.60
CA ALA A 100 9.00 6.97 -0.41
C ALA A 100 8.05 5.80 -0.13
N ALA A 101 6.74 6.07 -0.16
CA ALA A 101 5.71 5.09 0.14
C ALA A 101 5.29 4.27 -1.07
N HIS A 102 5.52 4.78 -2.30
CA HIS A 102 5.12 4.09 -3.53
C HIS A 102 3.60 3.76 -3.58
N GLY A 103 2.82 4.56 -2.84
CA GLY A 103 1.49 4.21 -2.40
C GLY A 103 1.12 4.98 -1.15
N GLN A 104 0.29 4.38 -0.32
CA GLN A 104 -0.02 4.87 1.02
C GLN A 104 0.51 3.90 2.06
N ILE A 105 1.17 4.41 3.11
CA ILE A 105 1.61 3.54 4.21
C ILE A 105 0.38 3.01 4.95
N GLY A 106 0.14 1.70 4.85
CA GLY A 106 -0.98 1.02 5.49
C GLY A 106 -0.75 0.71 6.98
N GLY A 107 0.51 0.69 7.43
CA GLY A 107 0.89 0.39 8.81
C GLY A 107 2.34 -0.07 8.96
N TYR A 108 2.68 -0.44 10.19
CA TYR A 108 3.99 -0.91 10.62
C TYR A 108 3.85 -2.23 11.36
N GLN A 109 4.78 -3.15 11.13
CA GLN A 109 4.90 -4.40 11.88
C GLN A 109 6.12 -4.31 12.79
N ILE A 110 5.92 -4.50 14.09
CA ILE A 110 7.00 -4.59 15.06
C ILE A 110 7.29 -6.06 15.31
N ASN A 111 8.53 -6.48 15.04
CA ASN A 111 9.02 -7.82 15.32
C ASN A 111 9.94 -7.78 16.54
N TYR A 112 9.73 -8.67 17.51
CA TYR A 112 10.51 -8.72 18.75
C TYR A 112 10.75 -10.17 19.19
N TRP A 113 11.88 -10.43 19.82
CA TRP A 113 12.27 -11.76 20.29
C TRP A 113 13.14 -11.66 21.55
N GLN A 114 13.31 -12.76 22.26
CA GLN A 114 14.21 -12.80 23.41
C GLN A 114 15.66 -12.69 22.94
N GLY A 115 16.37 -11.68 23.42
CA GLY A 115 17.78 -11.44 23.08
C GLY A 115 18.72 -12.41 23.79
N ILE A 116 18.68 -13.70 23.47
CA ILE A 116 19.65 -14.67 23.98
C ILE A 116 20.96 -14.47 23.19
N ASN A 117 21.84 -13.61 23.73
CA ASN A 117 23.14 -13.22 23.16
C ASN A 117 23.02 -12.35 21.88
N THR A 118 23.04 -11.04 22.07
CA THR A 118 22.94 -9.94 21.08
C THR A 118 24.07 -9.88 20.02
N LEU A 119 24.87 -10.93 19.87
CA LEU A 119 26.01 -10.95 18.95
C LEU A 119 25.61 -11.23 17.49
N CYS A 120 24.39 -11.73 17.24
CA CYS A 120 23.90 -12.01 15.88
C CYS A 120 22.40 -11.67 15.75
N GLU A 121 22.08 -10.45 15.32
CA GLU A 121 20.72 -9.91 15.18
C GLU A 121 19.80 -10.77 14.28
N ASP A 122 20.35 -11.39 13.23
CA ASP A 122 19.56 -12.10 12.21
C ASP A 122 19.19 -13.55 12.56
N THR A 123 19.69 -14.10 13.67
CA THR A 123 19.58 -15.56 13.93
C THR A 123 18.20 -15.96 14.47
N PHE A 124 17.44 -15.00 15.00
CA PHE A 124 16.22 -15.27 15.78
C PHE A 124 14.94 -14.74 15.13
N GLU A 125 15.02 -14.26 13.89
CA GLU A 125 13.84 -13.76 13.16
C GLU A 125 12.74 -14.83 13.03
N SER A 126 13.13 -16.11 12.91
CA SER A 126 12.17 -17.23 12.88
C SER A 126 11.40 -17.45 14.18
N GLU A 127 11.88 -16.91 15.29
CA GLU A 127 11.25 -16.99 16.63
C GLU A 127 10.58 -15.67 17.02
N ALA A 128 10.59 -14.67 16.14
CA ALA A 128 10.03 -13.36 16.42
C ALA A 128 8.51 -13.45 16.64
N GLN A 129 8.07 -12.75 17.68
CA GLN A 129 6.69 -12.36 17.85
C GLN A 129 6.46 -11.04 17.12
N SER A 130 5.24 -10.82 16.64
CA SER A 130 4.90 -9.64 15.85
C SER A 130 3.63 -8.98 16.35
N ILE A 131 3.63 -7.64 16.32
CA ILE A 131 2.39 -6.85 16.42
C ILE A 131 2.26 -5.94 15.20
N ASN A 132 1.02 -5.73 14.77
CA ASN A 132 0.70 -4.84 13.65
C ASN A 132 0.07 -3.55 14.19
N ILE A 133 0.63 -2.43 13.78
CA ILE A 133 0.13 -1.09 14.06
C ILE A 133 -0.34 -0.50 12.73
N TYR A 134 -1.62 -0.20 12.60
CA TYR A 134 -2.19 0.26 11.34
C TYR A 134 -2.14 1.79 11.21
N GLY A 135 -2.05 2.26 9.97
CA GLY A 135 -2.00 3.69 9.62
C GLY A 135 -0.64 4.33 9.83
N ASP A 136 -0.60 5.66 9.78
CA ASP A 136 0.62 6.47 9.91
C ASP A 136 1.00 6.67 11.39
N ALA A 137 1.23 5.56 12.09
CA ALA A 137 1.63 5.56 13.49
C ALA A 137 3.13 5.86 13.64
N THR A 138 3.49 6.41 14.79
CA THR A 138 4.88 6.70 15.20
C THR A 138 5.27 5.99 16.48
N GLU A 139 4.34 5.23 17.08
CA GLU A 139 4.57 4.46 18.30
C GLU A 139 3.68 3.22 18.36
N GLY A 140 4.11 2.23 19.15
CA GLY A 140 3.39 0.99 19.37
C GLY A 140 3.69 0.41 20.76
N LEU A 141 2.63 0.00 21.46
CA LEU A 141 2.74 -0.64 22.78
C LEU A 141 2.94 -2.15 22.63
N LEU A 142 4.08 -2.64 23.11
CA LEU A 142 4.36 -4.06 23.30
C LEU A 142 3.89 -4.50 24.69
N ILE A 143 3.12 -5.57 24.76
CA ILE A 143 2.61 -6.16 26.00
C ILE A 143 2.87 -7.67 25.96
N GLY A 144 3.10 -8.26 27.13
CA GLY A 144 3.26 -9.71 27.26
C GLY A 144 4.71 -10.17 27.10
N MET A 145 5.66 -9.27 27.35
CA MET A 145 7.08 -9.61 27.45
C MET A 145 7.35 -10.37 28.74
N GLU A 146 8.37 -11.23 28.72
CA GLU A 146 8.86 -11.88 29.93
C GLU A 146 9.70 -10.91 30.76
N PRO A 147 9.50 -10.85 32.10
CA PRO A 147 10.35 -10.07 32.98
C PRO A 147 11.81 -10.48 32.88
N GLY A 148 12.71 -9.49 32.82
CA GLY A 148 14.14 -9.75 32.98
C GLY A 148 14.44 -10.28 34.39
N GLU A 149 15.35 -11.25 34.48
CA GLU A 149 15.88 -11.77 35.75
C GLU A 149 16.76 -10.75 36.50
#